data_AF-A0A137ZYZ7-F1
#
_entry.id   AF-A0A137ZYZ7-F1
#
_cell.length_a   1.000
_cell.length_b   1.000
_cell.length_c   1.000
_cell.angle_alpha   90.00
_cell.angle_beta   90.00
_cell.angle_gamma   90.00
#
_symmetry.space_group_name_H-M   'P 1'
#
loop_
_entity.id
_entity.type
_entity.pdbx_description
1 polymer ?
#
loop_
_entity_poly.entity_id
_entity_poly.type
_entity_poly.pdbx_seq_one_letter_code
_entity_poly.pdbx_strand_id
1 'polypeptide(L)'
;MRRNDLNRSLSILAATAAVGLALTACGGGGGDAAPSSPAADAAPVDAAKALTQADLPAGYSVKEVASDAALMAALQSVQQFENIQVDPAACKDKNIKAQQEVAETIKSGVQQTVGKGATGIYSITLLPSDVKPATFEAAGIGECAAVTLNGTMKQTTTRAELPAGVQGATGFVFEIARVAGNDTVHASSAYFTKGGVMAMVNANPGPDGTVDRAAFEDVVKRLAAKL
;
A
#
# COMPACT_ATOMS: atom_id res chain seq x y z
N MET A 1 -20.98 -23.54 -8.18
CA MET A 1 -20.17 -22.37 -7.77
C MET A 1 -18.72 -22.83 -7.70
N ARG A 2 -17.86 -22.33 -8.60
CA ARG A 2 -16.51 -22.89 -8.81
C ARG A 2 -15.53 -22.22 -7.85
N ARG A 3 -14.70 -23.02 -7.15
CA ARG A 3 -13.61 -22.58 -6.24
C ARG A 3 -12.72 -21.45 -6.79
N ASN A 4 -12.59 -21.33 -8.12
CA ASN A 4 -11.83 -20.25 -8.78
C ASN A 4 -12.43 -18.85 -8.58
N ASP A 5 -13.75 -18.73 -8.44
CA ASP A 5 -14.40 -17.41 -8.34
C ASP A 5 -14.25 -16.81 -6.93
N LEU A 6 -14.16 -17.66 -5.91
CA LEU A 6 -13.86 -17.27 -4.53
C LEU A 6 -12.42 -16.79 -4.40
N ASN A 7 -11.42 -17.54 -4.88
CA ASN A 7 -10.04 -17.07 -4.82
C ASN A 7 -9.83 -15.77 -5.60
N ARG A 8 -10.51 -15.59 -6.75
CA ARG A 8 -10.40 -14.35 -7.53
C ARG A 8 -11.10 -13.16 -6.86
N SER A 9 -12.27 -13.37 -6.24
CA SER A 9 -12.96 -12.32 -5.48
C SER A 9 -12.25 -12.00 -4.17
N LEU A 10 -11.59 -12.98 -3.54
CA LEU A 10 -10.72 -12.81 -2.38
C LEU A 10 -9.43 -12.09 -2.75
N SER A 11 -8.81 -12.39 -3.89
CA SER A 11 -7.64 -11.63 -4.38
C SER A 11 -8.02 -10.20 -4.74
N ILE A 12 -9.19 -9.96 -5.33
CA ILE A 12 -9.68 -8.62 -5.64
C ILE A 12 -10.03 -7.87 -4.36
N LEU A 13 -10.78 -8.45 -3.41
CA LEU A 13 -11.05 -7.82 -2.11
C LEU A 13 -9.78 -7.64 -1.27
N ALA A 14 -8.83 -8.58 -1.34
CA ALA A 14 -7.57 -8.48 -0.61
C ALA A 14 -6.61 -7.45 -1.22
N ALA A 15 -6.63 -7.27 -2.54
CA ALA A 15 -5.91 -6.19 -3.22
C ALA A 15 -6.56 -4.83 -2.95
N THR A 16 -7.90 -4.75 -2.90
CA THR A 16 -8.63 -3.48 -2.73
C THR A 16 -8.79 -3.03 -1.28
N ALA A 17 -8.74 -3.95 -0.31
CA ALA A 17 -8.72 -3.63 1.11
C ALA A 17 -7.29 -3.56 1.69
N ALA A 18 -6.25 -3.85 0.90
CA ALA A 18 -4.85 -3.69 1.31
C ALA A 18 -4.66 -2.24 1.74
N VAL A 19 -4.38 -2.06 3.03
CA VAL A 19 -4.00 -0.79 3.61
C VAL A 19 -2.90 -0.20 2.72
N GLY A 20 -3.22 0.90 2.04
CA GLY A 20 -2.33 1.58 1.11
C GLY A 20 -2.44 1.08 -0.34
N LEU A 21 -3.17 1.83 -1.16
CA LEU A 21 -2.87 2.07 -2.56
C LEU A 21 -2.32 0.85 -3.31
N ALA A 22 -3.19 -0.09 -3.62
CA ALA A 22 -2.90 -1.05 -4.68
C ALA A 22 -2.85 -0.28 -6.00
N LEU A 23 -1.66 0.26 -6.32
CA LEU A 23 -1.27 0.80 -7.61
C LEU A 23 -1.18 -0.35 -8.62
N THR A 24 -2.29 -1.06 -8.86
CA THR A 24 -2.41 -2.00 -9.96
C THR A 24 -2.67 -1.20 -11.22
N ALA A 25 -1.60 -0.80 -11.91
CA ALA A 25 -1.69 -0.32 -13.27
C ALA A 25 -2.21 -1.46 -14.16
N CYS A 26 -3.52 -1.54 -14.34
CA CYS A 26 -4.16 -2.30 -15.41
C CYS A 26 -4.81 -1.29 -16.34
N GLY A 27 -4.25 -1.16 -17.55
CA GLY A 27 -4.61 -0.10 -18.50
C GLY A 27 -6.05 -0.15 -19.00
N GLY A 28 -6.60 1.03 -19.30
CA GLY A 28 -7.87 1.16 -20.02
C GLY A 28 -8.53 2.55 -19.93
N GLY A 29 -8.14 3.46 -20.83
CA GLY A 29 -8.94 4.49 -21.51
C GLY A 29 -10.01 5.33 -20.79
N GLY A 30 -9.75 6.65 -20.75
CA GLY A 30 -10.68 7.67 -21.29
C GLY A 30 -11.61 8.39 -20.30
N GLY A 31 -11.42 9.71 -20.15
CA GLY A 31 -12.42 10.64 -19.65
C GLY A 31 -11.84 11.75 -18.78
N ASP A 32 -11.62 12.93 -19.38
CA ASP A 32 -11.14 14.13 -18.72
C ASP A 32 -12.06 14.58 -17.57
N ALA A 33 -11.51 14.69 -16.37
CA ALA A 33 -12.07 15.50 -15.29
C ALA A 33 -10.96 16.39 -14.72
N ALA A 34 -11.16 17.71 -14.79
CA ALA A 34 -10.18 18.70 -14.39
C ALA A 34 -9.88 18.61 -12.88
N PRO A 35 -8.60 18.59 -12.45
CA PRO A 35 -8.25 18.49 -11.04
C PRO A 35 -8.47 19.82 -10.30
N SER A 36 -9.01 19.72 -9.09
CA SER A 36 -9.05 20.83 -8.13
C SER A 36 -7.66 21.04 -7.52
N SER A 37 -7.34 22.31 -7.20
CA SER A 37 -6.03 22.85 -6.85
C SER A 37 -5.25 22.07 -5.78
N PRO A 38 -3.90 21.96 -5.89
CA PRO A 38 -3.08 21.27 -4.90
C PRO A 38 -2.94 22.10 -3.61
N ALA A 39 -2.89 21.38 -2.48
CA ALA A 39 -2.44 21.91 -1.20
C ALA A 39 -0.96 22.33 -1.28
N ALA A 40 -0.57 23.28 -0.42
CA ALA A 40 0.72 23.99 -0.46
C ALA A 40 1.95 23.07 -0.65
N ASP A 41 2.85 23.51 -1.53
CA ASP A 41 4.05 22.80 -2.00
C ASP A 41 5.03 22.44 -0.86
N ALA A 42 4.89 21.23 -0.30
CA ALA A 42 6.02 20.57 0.35
C ALA A 42 7.14 20.38 -0.68
N ALA A 43 8.40 20.56 -0.28
CA ALA A 43 9.53 20.38 -1.19
C ALA A 43 9.48 18.95 -1.77
N PRO A 44 9.54 18.78 -3.11
CA PRO A 44 9.39 17.46 -3.72
C PRO A 44 10.50 16.52 -3.24
N VAL A 45 10.17 15.23 -3.10
CA VAL A 45 11.18 14.20 -2.79
C VAL A 45 12.25 14.22 -3.89
N ASP A 46 13.51 14.29 -3.49
CA ASP A 46 14.64 14.19 -4.41
C ASP A 46 14.56 12.84 -5.17
N ALA A 47 14.50 12.89 -6.50
CA ALA A 47 14.44 11.71 -7.35
C ALA A 47 15.61 10.74 -7.11
N ALA A 48 16.76 11.21 -6.60
CA ALA A 48 17.89 10.37 -6.20
C ALA A 48 17.57 9.40 -5.04
N LYS A 49 16.50 9.67 -4.28
CA LYS A 49 16.00 8.81 -3.19
C LYS A 49 15.14 7.65 -3.69
N ALA A 50 14.69 7.70 -4.94
CA ALA A 50 13.92 6.62 -5.56
C ALA A 50 14.80 5.39 -5.84
N LEU A 51 14.21 4.19 -5.79
CA LEU A 51 14.93 2.98 -6.20
C LEU A 51 15.16 3.00 -7.71
N THR A 52 16.35 2.58 -8.10
CA THR A 52 16.74 2.35 -9.49
C THR A 52 16.94 0.86 -9.75
N GLN A 53 17.07 0.48 -11.03
CA GLN A 53 17.33 -0.92 -11.39
C GLN A 53 18.62 -1.47 -10.77
N ALA A 54 19.61 -0.61 -10.51
CA ALA A 54 20.87 -0.99 -9.87
C ALA A 54 20.71 -1.32 -8.38
N ASP A 55 19.66 -0.82 -7.74
CA ASP A 55 19.38 -1.06 -6.33
C ASP A 55 18.67 -2.42 -6.12
N LEU A 56 18.13 -3.03 -7.18
CA LEU A 56 17.32 -4.25 -7.11
C LEU A 56 18.12 -5.52 -7.46
N PRO A 57 17.75 -6.68 -6.88
CA PRO A 57 18.35 -7.95 -7.24
C PRO A 57 17.94 -8.39 -8.66
N ALA A 58 18.72 -9.31 -9.24
CA ALA A 58 18.45 -9.85 -10.56
C ALA A 58 17.04 -10.48 -10.64
N GLY A 59 16.35 -10.24 -11.76
CA GLY A 59 14.99 -10.73 -12.00
C GLY A 59 13.88 -9.80 -11.50
N TYR A 60 14.22 -8.73 -10.77
CA TYR A 60 13.28 -7.67 -10.41
C TYR A 60 13.40 -6.47 -11.35
N SER A 61 12.32 -5.71 -11.48
CA SER A 61 12.28 -4.44 -12.20
C SER A 61 11.60 -3.38 -11.36
N VAL A 62 12.03 -2.12 -11.50
CA VAL A 62 11.37 -0.95 -10.92
C VAL A 62 10.84 -0.07 -12.03
N LYS A 63 9.64 0.47 -11.84
CA LYS A 63 9.05 1.47 -12.72
C LYS A 63 8.46 2.58 -11.87
N GLU A 64 8.70 3.82 -12.27
CA GLU A 64 7.98 4.95 -11.72
C GLU A 64 6.55 4.96 -12.27
N VAL A 65 5.60 5.36 -11.42
CA VAL A 65 4.19 5.51 -11.76
C VAL A 65 3.90 7.00 -11.82
N ALA A 66 3.36 7.47 -12.94
CA ALA A 66 2.99 8.87 -13.09
C ALA A 66 1.98 9.29 -12.00
N SER A 67 2.16 10.49 -11.42
CA SER A 67 1.40 10.93 -10.24
C SER A 67 -0.11 10.95 -10.46
N ASP A 68 -0.59 11.31 -11.65
CA ASP A 68 -2.03 11.28 -11.98
C ASP A 68 -2.57 9.85 -12.04
N ALA A 69 -1.81 8.92 -12.63
CA ALA A 69 -2.19 7.51 -12.64
C ALA A 69 -2.21 6.93 -11.22
N ALA A 70 -1.26 7.35 -10.38
CA ALA A 70 -1.22 6.94 -8.99
C ALA A 70 -2.38 7.50 -8.16
N LEU A 71 -2.73 8.78 -8.35
CA LEU A 71 -3.90 9.39 -7.72
C LEU A 71 -5.19 8.70 -8.16
N MET A 72 -5.36 8.41 -9.46
CA MET A 72 -6.55 7.73 -9.95
C MET A 72 -6.71 6.33 -9.35
N ALA A 73 -5.63 5.56 -9.27
CA ALA A 73 -5.64 4.27 -8.59
C ALA A 73 -5.98 4.39 -7.09
N ALA A 74 -5.48 5.44 -6.43
CA ALA A 74 -5.81 5.76 -5.04
C ALA A 74 -7.29 6.01 -4.82
N LEU A 75 -7.87 6.89 -5.62
CA LEU A 75 -9.29 7.26 -5.55
C LEU A 75 -10.17 6.05 -5.88
N GLN A 76 -9.76 5.21 -6.83
CA GLN A 76 -10.46 3.97 -7.13
C GLN A 76 -10.46 3.01 -5.93
N SER A 77 -9.33 2.90 -5.21
CA SER A 77 -9.23 2.10 -3.98
C SER A 77 -10.17 2.61 -2.90
N VAL A 78 -10.21 3.93 -2.68
CA VAL A 78 -11.14 4.57 -1.74
C VAL A 78 -12.59 4.23 -2.10
N GLN A 79 -12.96 4.41 -3.36
CA GLN A 79 -14.32 4.14 -3.84
C GLN A 79 -14.70 2.66 -3.72
N GLN A 80 -13.76 1.74 -3.94
CA GLN A 80 -14.00 0.32 -3.72
C GLN A 80 -14.26 0.03 -2.24
N PHE A 81 -13.51 0.66 -1.34
CA PHE A 81 -13.70 0.49 0.11
C PHE A 81 -14.99 1.13 0.63
N GLU A 82 -15.44 2.25 0.05
CA GLU A 82 -16.75 2.86 0.32
C GLU A 82 -17.91 1.89 0.08
N ASN A 83 -17.76 0.96 -0.86
CA ASN A 83 -18.77 -0.05 -1.16
C ASN A 83 -18.70 -1.29 -0.25
N ILE A 84 -17.69 -1.40 0.61
CA ILE A 84 -17.52 -2.52 1.55
C ILE A 84 -18.30 -2.22 2.84
N GLN A 85 -19.02 -3.23 3.35
CA GLN A 85 -19.55 -3.20 4.70
C GLN A 85 -18.43 -3.58 5.68
N VAL A 86 -18.18 -2.75 6.69
CA VAL A 86 -17.17 -3.00 7.72
C VAL A 86 -17.85 -3.08 9.08
N ASP A 87 -17.49 -4.07 9.87
CA ASP A 87 -17.91 -4.22 11.26
C ASP A 87 -16.67 -4.29 12.17
N PRO A 88 -16.51 -3.40 13.18
CA PRO A 88 -17.41 -2.31 13.55
C PRO A 88 -17.54 -1.21 12.49
N ALA A 89 -18.75 -0.66 12.32
CA ALA A 89 -19.01 0.39 11.31
C ALA A 89 -18.14 1.63 11.49
N ALA A 90 -17.79 1.99 12.74
CA ALA A 90 -16.89 3.10 13.04
C ALA A 90 -15.49 2.96 12.41
N CYS A 91 -15.06 1.72 12.11
CA CYS A 91 -13.79 1.46 11.45
C CYS A 91 -13.83 1.73 9.94
N LYS A 92 -15.02 1.81 9.34
CA LYS A 92 -15.16 2.16 7.92
C LYS A 92 -14.66 3.59 7.66
N ASP A 93 -15.23 4.55 8.39
CA ASP A 93 -14.93 5.97 8.19
C ASP A 93 -13.47 6.28 8.51
N LYS A 94 -12.90 5.61 9.52
CA LYS A 94 -11.46 5.72 9.86
C LYS A 94 -10.58 5.25 8.71
N ASN A 95 -10.91 4.12 8.09
CA ASN A 95 -10.13 3.57 6.98
C ASN A 95 -10.27 4.44 5.72
N ILE A 96 -11.49 4.90 5.39
CA ILE A 96 -11.72 5.82 4.27
C ILE A 96 -10.89 7.10 4.44
N LYS A 97 -10.94 7.73 5.63
CA LYS A 97 -10.15 8.93 5.91
C LYS A 97 -8.65 8.70 5.79
N ALA A 98 -8.15 7.56 6.28
CA ALA A 98 -6.75 7.20 6.11
C ALA A 98 -6.36 7.04 4.64
N GLN A 99 -7.19 6.37 3.83
CA GLN A 99 -6.91 6.22 2.39
C GLN A 99 -6.99 7.55 1.63
N GLN A 100 -7.93 8.43 1.99
CA GLN A 100 -8.03 9.78 1.44
C GLN A 100 -6.80 10.64 1.78
N GLU A 101 -6.33 10.60 3.03
CA GLU A 101 -5.12 11.31 3.48
C GLU A 101 -3.89 10.85 2.68
N VAL A 102 -3.76 9.55 2.41
CA VAL A 102 -2.68 9.05 1.54
C VAL A 102 -2.90 9.48 0.09
N ALA A 103 -4.13 9.42 -0.45
CA ALA A 103 -4.42 9.83 -1.82
C ALA A 103 -4.08 11.30 -2.09
N GLU A 104 -4.41 12.19 -1.16
CA GLU A 104 -4.14 13.63 -1.24
C GLU A 104 -2.63 13.93 -1.27
N THR A 105 -1.83 13.06 -0.65
CA THR A 105 -0.38 13.26 -0.50
C THR A 105 0.45 12.64 -1.62
N ILE A 106 -0.12 11.74 -2.44
CA ILE A 106 0.57 11.07 -3.56
C ILE A 106 1.25 12.05 -4.51
N LYS A 107 0.61 13.18 -4.80
CA LYS A 107 1.11 14.17 -5.75
C LYS A 107 2.40 14.86 -5.27
N SER A 108 2.66 14.86 -3.98
CA SER A 108 3.83 15.49 -3.37
C SER A 108 5.07 14.60 -3.39
N GLY A 109 5.00 13.40 -3.96
CA GLY A 109 6.06 12.41 -3.86
C GLY A 109 6.25 11.51 -5.07
N VAL A 110 7.14 10.52 -4.91
CA VAL A 110 7.52 9.56 -5.96
C VAL A 110 6.78 8.25 -5.74
N GLN A 111 6.20 7.71 -6.81
CA GLN A 111 5.45 6.46 -6.80
C GLN A 111 6.17 5.43 -7.66
N GLN A 112 6.43 4.24 -7.13
CA GLN A 112 7.11 3.18 -7.85
C GLN A 112 6.39 1.85 -7.69
N THR A 113 6.50 1.02 -8.73
CA THR A 113 6.14 -0.38 -8.67
C THR A 113 7.40 -1.21 -8.86
N VAL A 114 7.63 -2.15 -7.95
CA VAL A 114 8.66 -3.18 -8.09
C VAL A 114 7.98 -4.50 -8.45
N GLY A 115 8.42 -5.10 -9.54
CA GLY A 115 7.85 -6.34 -10.07
C GLY A 115 8.89 -7.40 -10.37
N LYS A 116 8.43 -8.65 -10.48
CA LYS A 116 9.21 -9.80 -10.97
C LYS A 116 8.57 -10.28 -12.27
N GLY A 117 9.30 -10.20 -13.38
CA GLY A 117 8.71 -10.37 -14.71
C GLY A 117 7.64 -9.30 -14.98
N ALA A 118 6.44 -9.71 -15.40
CA ALA A 118 5.33 -8.81 -15.69
C ALA A 118 4.46 -8.46 -14.46
N THR A 119 4.70 -9.10 -13.31
CA THR A 119 3.85 -8.95 -12.12
C THR A 119 4.43 -7.88 -11.19
N GLY A 120 3.67 -6.82 -10.92
CA GLY A 120 3.96 -5.88 -9.83
C GLY A 120 3.70 -6.55 -8.48
N ILE A 121 4.73 -6.66 -7.64
CA ILE A 121 4.67 -7.36 -6.35
C ILE A 121 4.65 -6.35 -5.20
N TYR A 122 5.37 -5.24 -5.37
CA TYR A 122 5.44 -4.18 -4.37
C TYR A 122 5.08 -2.83 -4.97
N SER A 123 4.30 -2.03 -4.24
CA SER A 123 4.16 -0.59 -4.50
C SER A 123 4.96 0.19 -3.45
N ILE A 124 5.62 1.25 -3.89
CA ILE A 124 6.44 2.11 -3.06
C ILE A 124 5.96 3.55 -3.25
N THR A 125 5.71 4.22 -2.15
CA THR A 125 5.38 5.65 -2.11
C THR A 125 6.41 6.36 -1.24
N LEU A 126 7.09 7.35 -1.81
CA LEU A 126 8.04 8.20 -1.10
C LEU A 126 7.44 9.60 -1.01
N LEU A 127 7.29 10.11 0.21
CA LEU A 127 6.77 11.44 0.48
C LEU A 127 7.82 12.27 1.25
N PRO A 128 7.75 13.60 1.16
CA PRO A 128 8.52 14.48 2.02
C PRO A 128 8.22 14.18 3.50
N SER A 129 9.22 14.24 4.39
CA SER A 129 9.03 13.83 5.80
C SER A 129 8.11 14.71 6.64
N ASP A 130 7.79 15.91 6.18
CA ASP A 130 6.76 16.79 6.74
C ASP A 130 5.35 16.30 6.39
N VAL A 131 5.21 15.52 5.31
CA VAL A 131 3.98 14.84 4.92
C VAL A 131 3.88 13.50 5.66
N LYS A 132 3.39 13.56 6.91
CA LYS A 132 3.10 12.38 7.74
C LYS A 132 1.59 12.13 7.84
N PRO A 133 1.07 11.09 7.18
CA PRO A 133 -0.34 10.74 7.25
C PRO A 133 -0.64 10.12 8.63
N ALA A 134 -0.98 10.98 9.59
CA ALA A 134 -1.21 10.58 10.99
C ALA A 134 -2.49 9.75 11.13
N THR A 135 -3.49 9.99 10.27
CA THR A 135 -4.72 9.19 10.22
C THR A 135 -4.41 7.79 9.74
N PHE A 136 -3.54 7.63 8.75
CA PHE A 136 -3.06 6.34 8.28
C PHE A 136 -2.27 5.57 9.33
N GLU A 137 -1.33 6.21 10.04
CA GLU A 137 -0.57 5.54 11.11
C GLU A 137 -1.50 4.99 12.22
N ALA A 138 -2.59 5.71 12.51
CA ALA A 138 -3.59 5.30 13.49
C ALA A 138 -4.64 4.32 12.93
N ALA A 139 -4.71 4.12 11.62
CA ALA A 139 -5.69 3.26 10.99
C ALA A 139 -5.28 1.78 11.11
N GLY A 140 -6.26 0.92 11.39
CA GLY A 140 -6.00 -0.52 11.51
C GLY A 140 -5.31 -0.96 12.81
N ILE A 141 -5.24 -0.09 13.83
CA ILE A 141 -4.78 -0.45 15.18
C ILE A 141 -5.90 -0.23 16.21
N GLY A 142 -5.68 -0.72 17.43
CA GLY A 142 -6.65 -0.61 18.53
C GLY A 142 -7.97 -1.31 18.20
N GLU A 143 -9.09 -0.61 18.38
CA GLU A 143 -10.43 -1.16 18.11
C GLU A 143 -10.67 -1.56 16.64
N CYS A 144 -9.87 -1.04 15.70
CA CYS A 144 -9.95 -1.37 14.28
C CYS A 144 -8.86 -2.34 13.81
N ALA A 145 -8.10 -2.93 14.74
CA ALA A 145 -7.11 -3.97 14.43
C ALA A 145 -7.75 -5.27 13.95
N ALA A 146 -9.04 -5.50 14.23
CA ALA A 146 -9.79 -6.62 13.70
C ALA A 146 -11.16 -6.13 13.23
N VAL A 147 -11.49 -6.42 11.98
CA VAL A 147 -12.79 -6.05 11.38
C VAL A 147 -13.35 -7.21 10.56
N THR A 148 -14.67 -7.23 10.41
CA THR A 148 -15.35 -8.10 9.45
C THR A 148 -15.78 -7.29 8.23
N LEU A 149 -15.36 -7.73 7.06
CA LEU A 149 -15.71 -7.14 5.76
C LEU A 149 -16.83 -7.96 5.12
N ASN A 150 -17.87 -7.28 4.63
CA ASN A 150 -19.04 -7.85 3.96
C ASN A 150 -19.66 -9.05 4.72
N GLY A 151 -19.65 -8.99 6.05
CA GLY A 151 -20.23 -10.00 6.94
C GLY A 151 -19.55 -11.38 6.92
N THR A 152 -18.48 -11.58 6.15
CA THR A 152 -17.94 -12.92 5.86
C THR A 152 -16.43 -13.02 5.92
N MET A 153 -15.70 -11.94 5.65
CA MET A 153 -14.25 -11.94 5.63
C MET A 153 -13.71 -11.25 6.88
N LYS A 154 -12.98 -11.98 7.72
CA LYS A 154 -12.31 -11.39 8.87
C LYS A 154 -10.95 -10.84 8.45
N GLN A 155 -10.71 -9.55 8.66
CA GLN A 155 -9.40 -8.93 8.52
C GLN A 155 -8.80 -8.67 9.90
N THR A 156 -7.54 -9.01 10.07
CA THR A 156 -6.73 -8.65 11.25
C THR A 156 -5.48 -7.92 10.80
N THR A 157 -5.13 -6.85 11.50
CA THR A 157 -3.94 -6.04 11.28
C THR A 157 -3.11 -6.04 12.55
N THR A 158 -1.84 -6.38 12.43
CA THR A 158 -0.87 -6.36 13.54
C THR A 158 0.30 -5.46 13.20
N ARG A 159 0.78 -4.71 14.20
CA ARG A 159 1.98 -3.88 14.07
C ARG A 159 3.20 -4.70 14.50
N ALA A 160 4.16 -4.83 13.60
CA ALA A 160 5.46 -5.44 13.83
C ALA A 160 6.56 -4.38 13.72
N GLU A 161 7.74 -4.69 14.28
CA GLU A 161 8.92 -3.85 14.13
C GLU A 161 9.43 -3.84 12.68
N LEU A 162 10.22 -2.83 12.34
CA LEU A 162 10.93 -2.81 11.06
C LEU A 162 11.93 -3.99 10.98
N PRO A 163 12.20 -4.50 9.76
CA PRO A 163 13.14 -5.60 9.59
C PRO A 163 14.53 -5.27 10.15
N ALA A 164 15.20 -6.26 10.76
CA ALA A 164 16.56 -6.09 11.24
C ALA A 164 17.49 -5.63 10.11
N GLY A 165 18.32 -4.62 10.38
CA GLY A 165 19.20 -3.97 9.40
C GLY A 165 18.68 -2.64 8.85
N VAL A 166 17.42 -2.28 9.13
CA VAL A 166 16.87 -0.94 8.85
C VAL A 166 17.32 0.05 9.93
N GLN A 167 18.60 0.46 9.89
CA GLN A 167 19.18 1.35 10.89
C GLN A 167 18.87 2.83 10.60
N GLY A 168 18.65 3.61 11.66
CA GLY A 168 18.43 5.05 11.58
C GLY A 168 17.06 5.46 11.02
N ALA A 169 16.15 4.51 10.80
CA ALA A 169 14.75 4.79 10.45
C ALA A 169 13.85 4.69 11.69
N THR A 170 12.75 5.44 11.67
CA THR A 170 11.66 5.29 12.64
C THR A 170 10.41 4.84 11.91
N GLY A 171 9.79 3.75 12.35
CA GLY A 171 8.63 3.18 11.65
C GLY A 171 8.25 1.80 12.15
N PHE A 172 7.44 1.10 11.36
CA PHE A 172 6.89 -0.21 11.66
C PHE A 172 6.41 -0.92 10.40
N VAL A 173 5.99 -2.18 10.54
CA VAL A 173 5.30 -2.95 9.50
C VAL A 173 3.89 -3.28 9.97
N PHE A 174 2.88 -3.01 9.14
CA PHE A 174 1.57 -3.63 9.26
C PHE A 174 1.57 -4.99 8.58
N GLU A 175 1.27 -6.04 9.33
CA GLU A 175 0.98 -7.37 8.80
C GLU A 175 -0.54 -7.55 8.80
N ILE A 176 -1.09 -7.88 7.65
CA ILE A 176 -2.54 -7.97 7.44
C ILE A 176 -2.86 -9.40 7.03
N ALA A 177 -3.80 -10.03 7.73
CA ALA A 177 -4.35 -11.32 7.35
C ALA A 177 -5.85 -11.17 7.11
N ARG A 178 -6.33 -11.77 6.01
CA ARG A 178 -7.75 -11.85 5.69
C ARG A 178 -8.15 -13.31 5.58
N VAL A 179 -9.17 -13.69 6.33
CA VAL A 179 -9.68 -15.06 6.38
C VAL A 179 -11.11 -15.06 5.86
N ALA A 180 -11.38 -15.92 4.87
CA ALA A 180 -12.72 -16.17 4.36
C ALA A 180 -12.91 -17.68 4.13
N GLY A 181 -13.76 -18.31 4.94
CA GLY A 181 -13.85 -19.77 4.96
C GLY A 181 -12.52 -20.40 5.38
N ASN A 182 -11.96 -21.24 4.51
CA ASN A 182 -10.68 -21.92 4.75
C ASN A 182 -9.49 -21.20 4.11
N ASP A 183 -9.74 -20.12 3.37
CA ASP A 183 -8.71 -19.40 2.63
C ASP A 183 -8.19 -18.23 3.48
N THR A 184 -6.86 -18.08 3.52
CA THR A 184 -6.19 -16.97 4.18
C THR A 184 -5.31 -16.24 3.19
N VAL A 185 -5.44 -14.91 3.15
CA VAL A 185 -4.64 -14.03 2.31
C VAL A 185 -3.86 -13.05 3.17
N HIS A 186 -2.57 -12.90 2.90
CA HIS A 186 -1.68 -12.02 3.62
C HIS A 186 -1.29 -10.80 2.79
N ALA A 187 -1.11 -9.66 3.45
CA ALA A 187 -0.49 -8.47 2.89
C ALA A 187 0.44 -7.84 3.94
N SER A 188 1.47 -7.12 3.50
CA SER A 188 2.38 -6.42 4.40
C SER A 188 2.60 -4.99 3.92
N SER A 189 2.61 -4.03 4.84
CA SER A 189 2.88 -2.62 4.55
C SER A 189 3.92 -2.07 5.52
N ALA A 190 5.09 -1.67 5.03
CA ALA A 190 6.10 -1.01 5.85
C ALA A 190 5.90 0.50 5.75
N TYR A 191 5.86 1.18 6.90
CA TYR A 191 5.80 2.62 7.02
C TYR A 191 7.00 3.09 7.83
N PHE A 192 7.86 3.92 7.26
CA PHE A 192 9.03 4.43 7.98
C PHE A 192 9.53 5.78 7.46
N THR A 193 10.12 6.57 8.35
CA THR A 193 10.81 7.82 8.01
C THR A 193 12.32 7.65 8.14
N LYS A 194 13.08 8.08 7.14
CA LYS A 194 14.54 8.15 7.15
C LYS A 194 15.06 9.21 6.17
N GLY A 195 16.13 9.91 6.53
CA GLY A 195 16.82 10.81 5.60
C GLY A 195 15.95 11.96 5.05
N GLY A 196 14.96 12.43 5.83
CA GLY A 196 14.02 13.48 5.39
C GLY A 196 12.89 12.99 4.48
N VAL A 197 12.74 11.68 4.30
CA VAL A 197 11.70 11.04 3.47
C VAL A 197 10.86 10.10 4.32
N MET A 198 9.55 10.10 4.10
CA MET A 198 8.63 9.06 4.56
C MET A 198 8.42 8.05 3.42
N ALA A 199 8.58 6.77 3.73
CA ALA A 199 8.42 5.66 2.80
C ALA A 199 7.28 4.74 3.23
N MET A 200 6.41 4.40 2.28
CA MET A 200 5.45 3.32 2.37
C MET A 200 5.82 2.25 1.34
N VAL A 201 5.94 1.00 1.78
CA VAL A 201 6.18 -0.16 0.90
C VAL A 201 5.07 -1.17 1.14
N ASN A 202 4.21 -1.40 0.15
CA ASN A 202 3.12 -2.37 0.24
C ASN A 202 3.45 -3.62 -0.57
N ALA A 203 3.37 -4.79 0.04
CA ALA A 203 3.45 -6.08 -0.60
C ALA A 203 2.04 -6.66 -0.78
N ASN A 204 1.68 -6.91 -2.04
CA ASN A 204 0.45 -7.59 -2.36
C ASN A 204 0.63 -9.11 -2.26
N PRO A 205 -0.43 -9.86 -1.90
CA PRO A 205 -0.40 -11.31 -1.92
C PRO A 205 -0.07 -11.84 -3.32
N GLY A 206 0.75 -12.89 -3.35
CA GLY A 206 0.94 -13.71 -4.54
C GLY A 206 -0.31 -14.51 -4.92
N PRO A 207 -0.26 -15.26 -6.03
CA PRO A 207 -1.38 -16.09 -6.50
C PRO A 207 -1.86 -17.14 -5.49
N ASP A 208 -1.00 -17.52 -4.55
CA ASP A 208 -1.25 -18.46 -3.45
C ASP A 208 -1.79 -17.79 -2.17
N GLY A 209 -1.99 -16.48 -2.20
CA GLY A 209 -2.45 -15.70 -1.05
C GLY A 209 -1.36 -15.36 -0.03
N THR A 210 -0.09 -15.67 -0.31
CA THR A 210 1.01 -15.40 0.63
C THR A 210 1.84 -14.19 0.22
N VAL A 211 2.57 -13.62 1.19
CA VAL A 211 3.62 -12.63 0.93
C VAL A 211 4.96 -13.31 1.12
N ASP A 212 5.85 -13.19 0.12
CA ASP A 212 7.26 -13.52 0.30
C ASP A 212 7.88 -12.52 1.27
N ARG A 213 7.88 -12.88 2.55
CA ARG A 213 8.37 -12.03 3.64
C ARG A 213 9.84 -11.69 3.46
N ALA A 214 10.67 -12.64 3.06
CA ALA A 214 12.11 -12.41 2.90
C ALA A 214 12.37 -11.38 1.79
N ALA A 215 11.69 -11.52 0.65
CA ALA A 215 11.81 -10.57 -0.44
C ALA A 215 11.23 -9.19 -0.09
N PHE A 216 10.12 -9.14 0.66
CA PHE A 216 9.57 -7.88 1.18
C PHE A 216 10.56 -7.15 2.11
N GLU A 217 11.14 -7.87 3.07
CA GLU A 217 12.12 -7.31 3.99
C GLU A 217 13.38 -6.83 3.26
N ASP A 218 13.83 -7.52 2.21
CA ASP A 218 14.97 -7.10 1.39
C ASP A 218 14.67 -5.78 0.65
N VAL A 219 13.47 -5.62 0.08
CA VAL A 219 13.05 -4.35 -0.56
C VAL A 219 13.02 -3.21 0.46
N VAL A 220 12.46 -3.44 1.65
CA VAL A 220 12.43 -2.43 2.72
C VAL A 220 13.84 -2.03 3.15
N LYS A 221 14.76 -2.99 3.30
CA LYS A 221 16.17 -2.72 3.65
C LYS A 221 16.90 -1.94 2.56
N ARG A 222 16.70 -2.28 1.29
CA ARG A 222 17.28 -1.56 0.14
C ARG A 222 16.81 -0.13 0.07
N LEU A 223 15.51 0.08 0.20
CA LEU A 223 14.95 1.43 0.22
C LEU A 223 15.51 2.22 1.42
N ALA A 224 15.51 1.64 2.61
CA ALA A 224 16.08 2.29 3.77
C ALA A 224 17.59 2.56 3.65
N ALA A 225 18.36 1.76 2.91
CA ALA A 225 19.77 2.04 2.65
C ALA A 225 19.98 3.18 1.64
N LYS A 226 19.01 3.39 0.74
CA LYS A 226 19.01 4.49 -0.24
C LYS A 226 18.66 5.84 0.39
N LEU A 227 17.77 5.84 1.38
CA LEU A 227 17.32 7.03 2.12
C LEU A 227 18.36 7.51 3.13
#